data_AF-A0A2M8NSY6-F1
#
_entry.id   AF-A0A2M8NSY6-F1
#
_cell.length_a   1.000
_cell.length_b   1.000
_cell.length_c   1.000
_cell.angle_alpha   90.00
_cell.angle_beta   90.00
_cell.angle_gamma   90.00
#
_symmetry.space_group_name_H-M   'P 1'
#
loop_
_entity.id
_entity.type
_entity.pdbx_description
1 polymer ?
#
loop_
_entity_poly.entity_id
_entity_poly.type
_entity_poly.pdbx_seq_one_letter_code
_entity_poly.pdbx_strand_id
1 'polypeptide(L)'
;MKKRFRALRIISALYKLLAVLALIGSIGGAILFYTQSNLDVDPALVLPSVIGALVGGIFGSILLFGLGQLFDLFIALEENTRATSALLQRLGRELRDLR
;
A
#
# COMPACT_ATOMS: atom_id res chain seq x y z
N MET A 1 -14.73 19.19 4.65
CA MET A 1 -13.85 18.68 3.58
C MET A 1 -14.69 17.86 2.59
N LYS A 2 -14.85 18.29 1.33
CA LYS A 2 -15.66 17.55 0.35
C LYS A 2 -15.01 16.20 0.11
N LYS A 3 -15.78 15.11 0.32
CA LYS A 3 -15.41 13.69 0.19
C LYS A 3 -15.08 13.28 -1.26
N ARG A 4 -14.30 14.08 -1.99
CA ARG A 4 -14.14 13.94 -3.46
C ARG A 4 -13.26 12.75 -3.85
N PHE A 5 -12.28 12.36 -3.04
CA PHE A 5 -11.43 11.20 -3.30
C PHE A 5 -11.87 9.93 -2.55
N ARG A 6 -13.17 9.79 -2.28
CA ARG A 6 -13.66 8.65 -1.49
C ARG A 6 -13.33 7.31 -2.14
N ALA A 7 -13.48 7.22 -3.46
CA ALA A 7 -13.12 6.02 -4.22
C ALA A 7 -11.62 5.70 -4.14
N LEU A 8 -10.73 6.68 -4.39
CA LEU A 8 -9.28 6.45 -4.29
C LEU A 8 -8.83 6.08 -2.87
N ARG A 9 -9.41 6.68 -1.83
CA ARG A 9 -9.12 6.31 -0.44
C ARG A 9 -9.56 4.88 -0.12
N ILE A 10 -10.68 4.43 -0.70
CA ILE A 10 -11.12 3.03 -0.59
C ILE A 10 -10.12 2.11 -1.31
N ILE A 11 -9.70 2.47 -2.53
CA ILE A 11 -8.71 1.68 -3.29
C ILE A 11 -7.39 1.60 -2.52
N SER A 12 -6.88 2.71 -1.99
CA SER A 12 -5.70 2.73 -1.11
C SER A 12 -5.85 1.78 0.07
N ALA A 13 -6.98 1.85 0.79
CA ALA A 13 -7.27 0.95 1.90
C ALA A 13 -7.33 -0.52 1.47
N LEU A 14 -7.91 -0.82 0.30
CA LEU A 14 -7.96 -2.17 -0.26
C LEU A 14 -6.55 -2.70 -0.57
N TYR A 15 -5.68 -1.91 -1.20
CA TYR A 15 -4.30 -2.32 -1.46
C TYR A 15 -3.52 -2.60 -0.18
N LYS A 16 -3.68 -1.76 0.85
CA LYS A 16 -3.06 -1.99 2.16
C LYS A 16 -3.61 -3.23 2.86
N LEU A 17 -4.92 -3.46 2.78
CA LEU A 17 -5.54 -4.67 3.30
C LEU A 17 -5.02 -5.92 2.58
N LEU A 18 -4.98 -5.89 1.24
CA LEU A 18 -4.45 -6.98 0.43
C LEU A 18 -2.98 -7.25 0.73
N ALA A 19 -2.17 -6.23 1.00
CA ALA A 19 -0.78 -6.41 1.42
C ALA A 19 -0.67 -7.22 2.72
N VAL A 20 -1.48 -6.86 3.72
CA VAL A 20 -1.51 -7.58 5.01
C VAL A 20 -1.99 -9.02 4.82
N LEU A 21 -3.07 -9.22 4.05
CA LEU A 21 -3.59 -10.55 3.74
C LEU A 21 -2.58 -11.40 2.96
N ALA A 22 -1.86 -10.81 2.00
CA ALA A 22 -0.83 -11.49 1.25
C ALA A 22 0.33 -11.93 2.14
N LEU A 23 0.75 -11.09 3.10
CA LEU A 23 1.80 -11.43 4.05
C LEU A 23 1.38 -12.57 4.99
N ILE A 24 0.17 -12.48 5.55
CA ILE A 24 -0.37 -13.54 6.41
C ILE A 24 -0.53 -14.83 5.61
N GLY A 25 -1.04 -14.73 4.38
CA GLY A 25 -1.21 -15.85 3.47
C GLY A 25 0.11 -16.51 3.09
N SER A 26 1.17 -15.74 2.84
CA SER A 26 2.48 -16.30 2.51
C SER A 26 3.11 -17.01 3.70
N ILE A 27 3.01 -16.44 4.90
CA ILE A 27 3.53 -17.06 6.13
C ILE A 27 2.75 -18.33 6.45
N GLY A 28 1.42 -18.26 6.50
CA GLY A 28 0.56 -19.40 6.77
C GLY A 28 0.73 -20.50 5.73
N GLY A 29 0.76 -20.14 4.45
CA GLY A 29 0.99 -21.07 3.35
C GLY A 29 2.36 -21.75 3.43
N ALA A 30 3.42 -21.01 3.73
CA ALA A 30 4.76 -21.55 3.89
C ALA A 30 4.85 -22.54 5.06
N ILE A 31 4.22 -22.24 6.20
CA ILE A 31 4.19 -23.13 7.36
C ILE A 31 3.40 -24.40 7.03
N LEU A 32 2.20 -24.26 6.46
CA LEU A 32 1.36 -25.41 6.09
C LEU A 32 2.09 -26.32 5.09
N PHE A 33 2.69 -25.73 4.06
CA PHE A 33 3.47 -26.47 3.07
C PHE A 33 4.64 -27.23 3.70
N TYR A 34 5.40 -26.58 4.60
CA TYR A 34 6.50 -27.22 5.32
C TYR A 34 5.99 -28.39 6.18
N THR A 35 4.93 -28.19 6.96
CA THR A 35 4.37 -29.23 7.85
C THR A 35 3.85 -30.46 7.09
N GLN A 36 3.24 -30.27 5.91
CA GLN A 36 2.76 -31.38 5.07
C GLN A 36 3.92 -32.13 4.38
N SER A 37 5.00 -31.43 4.05
CA SER A 37 6.12 -32.02 3.28
C SER A 37 7.12 -32.80 4.15
N ASN A 38 7.24 -32.48 5.45
CA ASN A 38 8.19 -33.13 6.37
C ASN A 38 7.87 -34.58 6.74
N LEU A 39 6.82 -35.19 6.18
CA LEU A 39 6.45 -36.57 6.51
C LEU A 39 7.29 -37.61 5.75
N ASP A 40 7.82 -37.30 4.56
CA ASP A 40 8.61 -38.27 3.76
C ASP A 40 9.59 -37.65 2.74
N VAL A 41 9.74 -36.32 2.70
CA VAL A 41 10.54 -35.62 1.67
C VAL A 41 11.83 -35.06 2.25
N ASP A 42 12.94 -35.17 1.51
CA ASP A 42 14.22 -34.54 1.86
C ASP A 42 14.03 -33.03 2.07
N PRO A 43 14.38 -32.48 3.26
CA PRO A 43 14.30 -31.06 3.54
C PRO A 43 14.99 -30.17 2.50
N ALA A 44 16.08 -30.63 1.87
CA ALA A 44 16.82 -29.88 0.87
C ALA A 44 15.96 -29.52 -0.37
N LEU A 45 14.91 -30.30 -0.66
CA LEU A 45 13.98 -30.05 -1.75
C LEU A 45 12.82 -29.12 -1.35
N VAL A 46 12.50 -29.06 -0.05
CA VAL A 46 11.36 -28.29 0.49
C VAL A 46 11.77 -26.87 0.87
N LEU A 47 12.93 -26.72 1.50
CA LEU A 47 13.46 -25.46 2.03
C LEU A 47 13.51 -24.32 0.99
N PRO A 48 14.01 -24.53 -0.24
CA PRO A 48 14.06 -23.47 -1.25
C PRO A 48 12.69 -22.90 -1.60
N SER A 49 11.67 -23.76 -1.70
CA SER A 49 10.29 -23.36 -1.99
C SER A 49 9.66 -22.57 -0.84
N VAL A 50 9.90 -23.00 0.40
CA VAL A 50 9.45 -22.28 1.61
C VAL A 50 10.09 -20.88 1.67
N ILE A 51 11.41 -20.80 1.47
CA ILE A 51 12.15 -19.53 1.46
C ILE A 51 11.64 -18.65 0.32
N GLY A 52 11.47 -19.21 -0.88
CA GLY A 52 10.94 -18.49 -2.04
C GLY A 52 9.55 -17.92 -1.79
N ALA A 53 8.65 -18.70 -1.16
CA ALA A 53 7.31 -18.25 -0.80
C ALA A 53 7.33 -17.12 0.24
N LEU A 54 8.21 -17.19 1.25
CA LEU A 54 8.35 -16.15 2.27
C LEU A 54 8.94 -14.86 1.69
N VAL A 55 10.02 -14.97 0.91
CA VAL A 55 10.65 -13.82 0.25
C VAL A 55 9.66 -13.18 -0.73
N GLY A 56 9.03 -13.98 -1.59
CA GLY A 56 8.01 -13.51 -2.53
C GLY A 56 6.83 -12.84 -1.84
N GLY A 57 6.35 -13.41 -0.73
CA GLY A 57 5.28 -12.85 0.09
C GLY A 57 5.64 -11.52 0.75
N ILE A 58 6.84 -11.40 1.31
CA ILE A 58 7.34 -10.16 1.91
C ILE A 58 7.48 -9.07 0.85
N PHE A 59 8.16 -9.37 -0.26
CA PHE A 59 8.34 -8.41 -1.35
C PHE A 59 6.99 -8.01 -1.96
N GLY A 60 6.10 -8.96 -2.20
CA GLY A 60 4.76 -8.72 -2.73
C GLY A 60 3.92 -7.85 -1.79
N SER A 61 3.96 -8.12 -0.49
CA SER A 61 3.29 -7.30 0.54
C SER A 61 3.81 -5.87 0.56
N ILE A 62 5.15 -5.68 0.56
CA ILE A 62 5.77 -4.36 0.54
C ILE A 62 5.34 -3.58 -0.70
N LEU A 63 5.35 -4.21 -1.88
CA LEU A 63 4.91 -3.58 -3.13
C LEU A 63 3.44 -3.17 -3.08
N LEU A 64 2.54 -4.08 -2.66
CA LEU A 64 1.11 -3.78 -2.54
C LEU A 64 0.84 -2.64 -1.55
N PHE A 65 1.51 -2.66 -0.39
CA PHE A 65 1.38 -1.61 0.61
C PHE A 65 1.92 -0.27 0.09
N GLY A 66 3.07 -0.30 -0.60
CA GLY A 66 3.68 0.85 -1.25
C GLY A 66 2.76 1.48 -2.29
N LEU A 67 2.09 0.67 -3.12
CA LEU A 67 1.07 1.16 -4.07
C LEU A 67 -0.10 1.84 -3.36
N GLY A 68 -0.58 1.26 -2.25
CA GLY A 68 -1.59 1.89 -1.40
C GLY A 68 -1.13 3.26 -0.87
N GLN A 69 0.09 3.35 -0.38
CA GLN A 69 0.69 4.62 0.09
C GLN A 69 0.87 5.64 -1.03
N LEU A 70 1.19 5.20 -2.25
CA LEU A 70 1.34 6.08 -3.40
C LEU A 70 0.01 6.78 -3.75
N PHE A 71 -1.12 6.08 -3.66
CA PHE A 71 -2.44 6.69 -3.85
C PHE A 71 -2.72 7.77 -2.80
N ASP A 72 -2.40 7.50 -1.53
CA ASP A 72 -2.57 8.49 -0.47
C ASP A 72 -1.67 9.72 -0.68
N LEU A 73 -0.44 9.50 -1.14
CA LEU A 73 0.49 10.58 -1.49
C LEU A 73 -0.08 11.48 -2.59
N PHE A 74 -0.63 10.90 -3.67
CA PHE A 74 -1.24 11.68 -4.74
C PHE A 74 -2.46 12.48 -4.29
N ILE A 75 -3.30 11.88 -3.44
CA ILE A 75 -4.44 12.60 -2.83
C ILE A 75 -3.95 13.78 -2.00
N ALA A 76 -2.91 13.58 -1.17
CA ALA A 76 -2.34 14.64 -0.34
C ALA A 76 -1.69 15.76 -1.19
N LEU A 77 -0.98 15.41 -2.26
CA LEU A 77 -0.39 16.38 -3.19
C LEU A 77 -1.45 17.26 -3.83
N GLU A 78 -2.56 16.67 -4.27
CA GLU A 78 -3.65 17.41 -4.90
C GLU A 78 -4.37 18.33 -3.90
N GLU A 79 -4.64 17.83 -2.69
CA GLU A 79 -5.24 18.62 -1.61
C GLU A 79 -4.37 19.83 -1.25
N ASN A 80 -3.05 19.64 -1.13
CA ASN A 80 -2.09 20.72 -0.86
C ASN A 80 -1.99 21.72 -2.00
N THR A 81 -1.91 21.26 -3.25
CA THR A 81 -1.83 22.14 -4.43
C THR A 81 -3.04 23.07 -4.49
N ARG A 82 -4.24 22.54 -4.25
CA ARG A 82 -5.48 23.33 -4.21
C ARG A 82 -5.51 24.31 -3.06
N ALA A 83 -5.06 23.90 -1.87
CA ALA A 83 -4.98 24.81 -0.71
C ALA A 83 -4.06 25.99 -1.01
N THR A 84 -2.90 25.74 -1.62
CA THR A 84 -1.96 26.77 -2.05
C THR A 84 -2.55 27.70 -3.11
N SER A 85 -3.20 27.15 -4.14
CA SER A 85 -3.88 27.98 -5.16
C SER A 85 -4.98 28.86 -4.56
N ALA A 86 -5.78 28.32 -3.63
CA ALA A 86 -6.82 29.07 -2.95
C ALA A 86 -6.25 30.18 -2.06
N LEU A 87 -5.12 29.93 -1.38
CA LEU A 87 -4.41 30.93 -0.58
C LEU A 87 -3.89 32.06 -1.47
N LEU A 88 -3.21 31.73 -2.57
CA LEU A 88 -2.68 32.73 -3.50
C LEU A 88 -3.79 33.59 -4.14
N GLN A 89 -4.93 33.00 -4.47
CA GLN A 89 -6.10 33.74 -4.97
C GLN A 89 -6.73 34.66 -3.91
N ARG A 90 -6.60 34.35 -2.62
CA ARG A 90 -7.05 35.24 -1.54
C ARG A 90 -6.08 36.39 -1.37
N LEU A 91 -4.78 36.10 -1.26
CA LEU A 91 -3.73 37.12 -1.15
C LEU A 91 -3.75 38.10 -2.33
N GLY A 92 -3.91 37.58 -3.56
CA GLY A 92 -3.99 38.44 -4.75
C GLY A 92 -5.22 39.34 -4.81
N ARG A 93 -6.32 38.96 -4.13
CA ARG A 93 -7.51 39.83 -3.99
C ARG A 93 -7.26 40.91 -2.94
N GLU A 94 -6.77 40.53 -1.76
CA GLU A 94 -6.46 41.49 -0.68
C GLU A 94 -5.43 42.54 -1.13
N LEU A 95 -4.38 42.13 -1.84
CA LEU A 95 -3.39 43.06 -2.38
C LEU A 95 -3.94 44.01 -3.46
N ARG A 96 -4.98 43.60 -4.19
CA ARG A 96 -5.66 44.45 -5.16
C ARG A 96 -6.56 45.47 -4.48
N ASP A 97 -7.24 45.06 -3.41
CA ASP A 97 -8.13 45.93 -2.64
C ASP A 97 -7.36 47.01 -1.85
N LEU A 98 -6.07 46.78 -1.58
CA LEU A 98 -5.16 47.75 -0.93
C LEU A 98 -4.58 48.81 -1.88
N ARG A 99 -4.79 48.71 -3.19
CA ARG A 99 -4.19 49.59 -4.21
C ARG A 99 -5.23 50.48 -4.86
#